data_AF-A0A2A2RNN9-F1
#
_entry.id   AF-A0A2A2RNN9-F1
#
_cell.length_a   1.000
_cell.length_b   1.000
_cell.length_c   1.000
_cell.angle_alpha   90.00
_cell.angle_beta   90.00
_cell.angle_gamma   90.00
#
_symmetry.space_group_name_H-M   'P 1'
#
loop_
_entity.id
_entity.type
_entity.pdbx_description
1 polymer ?
#
loop_
_entity_poly.entity_id
_entity_poly.type
_entity_poly.pdbx_seq_one_letter_code
_entity_poly.pdbx_strand_id
1 'polypeptide(L)'
;MPDQLLIDLPEIRLPRDLAWRVKFIAAVEAHVKKLGVAGHFQPPRFFGYYFVGRHPVVLARNWKVTLETAPLLQKLRGVLERLTENQFSIATESDATAPDYLLVHDRHDGACWLWGFEQGRRFVEACEPVAIKGWTVEDSAANGPDKKSIES
;
A
#
# COMPACT_ATOMS: atom_id res chain seq x y z
N MET A 1 8.16 7.58 19.35
CA MET A 1 7.44 7.39 18.08
C MET A 1 8.36 6.59 17.20
N PRO A 2 7.96 5.44 16.63
CA PRO A 2 8.84 4.73 15.73
C PRO A 2 9.03 5.62 14.50
N ASP A 3 10.30 5.92 14.22
CA ASP A 3 10.72 6.57 12.98
C ASP A 3 10.09 5.84 11.80
N GLN A 4 9.70 6.60 10.78
CA GLN A 4 8.96 6.13 9.60
C GLN A 4 9.56 4.83 9.03
N LEU A 5 8.99 3.69 9.42
CA LEU A 5 9.48 2.39 8.99
C LEU A 5 8.67 1.95 7.78
N LEU A 6 9.27 2.19 6.61
CA LEU A 6 8.88 1.55 5.36
C LEU A 6 9.62 0.22 5.26
N ILE A 7 8.89 -0.88 5.21
CA ILE A 7 9.46 -2.23 5.06
C ILE A 7 9.05 -2.77 3.70
N ASP A 8 10.04 -3.00 2.84
CA ASP A 8 9.83 -3.68 1.57
C ASP A 8 9.60 -5.17 1.78
N LEU A 9 8.66 -5.75 1.03
CA LEU A 9 8.32 -7.18 1.10
C LEU A 9 8.54 -7.85 -0.26
N PRO A 10 9.79 -7.98 -0.74
CA PRO A 10 10.09 -8.52 -2.06
C PRO A 10 9.63 -9.98 -2.24
N GLU A 11 9.44 -10.73 -1.16
CA GLU A 11 8.96 -12.11 -1.15
C GLU A 11 7.45 -12.21 -1.47
N ILE A 12 6.72 -11.11 -1.40
CA ILE A 12 5.28 -11.07 -1.64
C ILE A 12 4.99 -10.17 -2.82
N ARG A 13 4.40 -10.76 -3.87
CA ARG A 13 3.73 -10.00 -4.92
C ARG A 13 2.26 -10.34 -4.98
N LEU A 14 1.44 -9.29 -4.97
CA LEU A 14 -0.01 -9.43 -5.02
C LEU A 14 -0.52 -9.32 -6.46
N PRO A 15 -1.65 -9.97 -6.78
CA PRO A 15 -2.25 -9.87 -8.11
C PRO A 15 -2.71 -8.44 -8.41
N ARG A 16 -2.48 -7.98 -9.64
CA ARG A 16 -2.98 -6.66 -10.13
C ARG A 16 -4.49 -6.48 -10.01
N ASP A 17 -5.22 -7.59 -9.99
CA ASP A 17 -6.67 -7.68 -9.89
C ASP A 17 -7.16 -8.04 -8.47
N LEU A 18 -6.30 -8.00 -7.45
CA LEU A 18 -6.65 -8.41 -6.09
C LEU A 18 -7.90 -7.70 -5.55
N ALA A 19 -8.01 -6.39 -5.78
CA ALA A 19 -9.17 -5.60 -5.37
C ALA A 19 -10.51 -6.11 -5.95
N TRP A 20 -10.49 -6.71 -7.16
CA TRP A 20 -11.65 -7.39 -7.74
C TRP A 20 -11.88 -8.74 -7.10
N ARG A 21 -10.81 -9.53 -6.92
CA ARG A 21 -10.89 -10.88 -6.32
C ARG A 21 -11.49 -10.86 -4.92
N VAL A 22 -11.22 -9.81 -4.15
CA VAL A 22 -11.75 -9.64 -2.78
C VAL A 22 -13.05 -8.85 -2.74
N LYS A 23 -13.68 -8.57 -3.90
CA LYS A 23 -14.95 -7.86 -4.04
C LYS A 23 -14.97 -6.43 -3.51
N PHE A 24 -13.81 -5.80 -3.31
CA PHE A 24 -13.73 -4.40 -2.92
C PHE A 24 -14.36 -3.48 -3.97
N ILE A 25 -14.02 -3.67 -5.25
CA ILE A 25 -14.55 -2.86 -6.35
C ILE A 25 -16.08 -2.94 -6.40
N ALA A 26 -16.62 -4.16 -6.33
CA ALA A 26 -18.06 -4.39 -6.32
C ALA A 26 -18.75 -3.71 -5.13
N ALA A 27 -18.14 -3.70 -3.95
CA ALA A 27 -18.69 -3.04 -2.77
C ALA A 27 -18.73 -1.51 -2.94
N VAL A 28 -17.67 -0.91 -3.49
CA VAL A 28 -17.63 0.53 -3.79
C VAL A 28 -18.67 0.90 -4.84
N GLU A 29 -18.73 0.17 -5.95
CA GLU A 29 -19.70 0.44 -7.03
C GLU A 29 -21.16 0.30 -6.54
N ALA A 30 -21.45 -0.70 -5.71
CA ALA A 30 -22.76 -0.85 -5.10
C ALA A 30 -23.13 0.34 -4.20
N HIS A 31 -22.16 0.92 -3.49
CA HIS A 31 -22.37 2.11 -2.66
C HIS A 31 -22.60 3.37 -3.51
N VAL A 32 -21.75 3.62 -4.52
CA VAL A 32 -21.88 4.75 -5.46
C VAL A 32 -23.24 4.73 -6.16
N LYS A 33 -23.70 3.54 -6.60
CA LYS A 33 -25.02 3.37 -7.20
C LYS A 33 -26.16 3.73 -6.24
N LYS A 34 -26.06 3.38 -4.96
CA LYS A 34 -27.06 3.77 -3.94
C LYS A 34 -27.10 5.28 -3.71
N LEU A 35 -26.00 5.98 -3.92
CA LEU A 35 -25.92 7.44 -3.82
C LEU A 35 -26.42 8.16 -5.09
N GLY A 36 -26.86 7.42 -6.13
CA GLY A 36 -27.36 8.01 -7.37
C GLY A 36 -26.30 8.69 -8.23
N VAL A 37 -25.02 8.46 -7.94
CA VAL A 37 -23.91 9.02 -8.72
C VAL A 37 -23.73 8.19 -9.99
N ALA A 38 -23.83 8.85 -11.15
CA ALA A 38 -23.57 8.21 -12.44
C ALA A 38 -22.06 8.06 -12.66
N GLY A 39 -21.61 6.86 -13.03
CA GLY A 39 -20.21 6.58 -13.36
C GLY A 39 -19.71 5.25 -12.81
N HIS A 40 -18.52 4.84 -13.28
CA HIS A 40 -17.81 3.67 -12.77
C HIS A 40 -16.73 4.11 -11.80
N PHE A 41 -16.50 3.31 -10.76
CA PHE A 41 -15.37 3.55 -9.87
C PHE A 41 -14.07 3.28 -10.63
N GLN A 42 -13.24 4.31 -10.79
CA GLN A 42 -11.90 4.16 -11.37
C GLN A 42 -10.91 3.77 -10.25
N PRO A 43 -10.39 2.54 -10.23
CA PRO A 43 -9.62 2.08 -9.09
C PRO A 43 -8.20 2.68 -9.11
N PRO A 44 -7.70 3.19 -7.97
CA PRO A 44 -6.37 3.80 -7.89
C PRO A 44 -5.27 2.77 -8.11
N ARG A 45 -4.01 3.26 -8.24
CA ARG A 45 -2.83 2.40 -8.31
C ARG A 45 -2.57 1.67 -6.99
N PHE A 46 -2.66 2.38 -5.87
CA PHE A 46 -2.32 1.84 -4.57
C PHE A 46 -3.56 1.44 -3.77
N PHE A 47 -3.44 0.33 -3.04
CA PHE A 47 -4.43 -0.15 -2.09
C PHE A 47 -3.78 -0.41 -0.74
N GLY A 48 -4.50 -0.10 0.33
CA GLY A 48 -4.13 -0.47 1.69
C GLY A 48 -4.96 -1.64 2.18
N TYR A 49 -4.35 -2.60 2.87
CA TYR A 49 -5.03 -3.74 3.48
C TYR A 49 -4.66 -3.87 4.95
N TYR A 50 -5.67 -4.04 5.80
CA TYR A 50 -5.50 -4.36 7.22
C TYR A 50 -6.70 -5.17 7.73
N PHE A 51 -6.72 -5.52 9.02
CA PHE A 51 -7.77 -6.33 9.62
C PHE A 51 -8.31 -5.71 10.91
N VAL A 52 -9.64 -5.78 11.08
CA VAL A 52 -10.32 -5.52 12.35
C VAL A 52 -10.91 -6.84 12.82
N GLY A 53 -10.34 -7.40 13.89
CA GLY A 53 -10.59 -8.78 14.31
C GLY A 53 -10.29 -9.76 13.17
N ARG A 54 -11.36 -10.34 12.60
CA ARG A 54 -11.29 -11.26 11.45
C ARG A 54 -11.74 -10.62 10.13
N HIS A 55 -12.19 -9.37 10.16
CA HIS A 55 -12.72 -8.71 8.97
C HIS A 55 -11.60 -7.95 8.25
N PRO A 56 -11.34 -8.25 6.96
CA PRO A 56 -10.42 -7.45 6.18
C PRO A 56 -11.02 -6.07 5.92
N VAL A 57 -10.19 -5.05 6.01
CA VAL A 57 -10.52 -3.69 5.62
C VAL A 57 -9.59 -3.28 4.49
N VAL A 58 -10.16 -2.69 3.44
CA VAL A 58 -9.44 -2.19 2.27
C VAL A 58 -9.57 -0.68 2.21
N LEU A 59 -8.44 -0.01 2.02
CA LEU A 59 -8.32 1.42 1.80
C LEU A 59 -7.95 1.67 0.33
N ALA A 60 -8.60 2.63 -0.31
CA ALA A 60 -8.25 3.09 -1.65
C ALA A 60 -8.78 4.51 -1.89
N ARG A 61 -7.89 5.51 -2.05
CA ARG A 61 -8.30 6.93 -1.99
C ARG A 61 -9.12 7.19 -0.72
N ASN A 62 -10.28 7.84 -0.85
CA ASN A 62 -11.19 8.15 0.25
C ASN A 62 -12.12 6.98 0.64
N TRP A 63 -11.94 5.80 0.04
CA TRP A 63 -12.76 4.63 0.35
C TRP A 63 -12.10 3.78 1.44
N LYS A 64 -12.84 3.56 2.52
CA LYS A 64 -12.56 2.55 3.54
C LYS A 64 -13.71 1.56 3.55
N VAL A 65 -13.45 0.31 3.20
CA VAL A 65 -14.47 -0.72 3.11
C VAL A 65 -14.08 -1.93 3.94
N THR A 66 -14.89 -2.22 4.95
CA THR A 66 -14.83 -3.51 5.66
C THR A 66 -15.51 -4.56 4.81
N LEU A 67 -14.78 -5.62 4.48
CA LEU A 67 -15.27 -6.72 3.68
C LEU A 67 -15.76 -7.85 4.58
N GLU A 68 -16.67 -8.66 4.03
CA GLU A 68 -16.91 -10.00 4.58
C GLU A 68 -15.62 -10.84 4.51
N THR A 69 -15.59 -11.94 5.25
CA THR A 69 -14.40 -12.80 5.33
C THR A 69 -13.93 -13.22 3.93
N ALA A 70 -12.77 -12.73 3.53
CA ALA A 70 -12.15 -13.05 2.25
C ALA A 70 -11.00 -14.06 2.48
N PRO A 71 -11.15 -15.34 2.09
CA PRO A 71 -10.15 -16.37 2.35
C PRO A 71 -8.74 -16.02 1.83
N LEU A 72 -8.68 -15.34 0.68
CA LEU A 72 -7.43 -14.87 0.10
C LEU A 72 -6.70 -13.87 1.01
N LEU A 73 -7.43 -12.95 1.63
CA LEU A 73 -6.85 -11.98 2.56
C LEU A 73 -6.49 -12.64 3.89
N GLN A 74 -7.28 -13.60 4.38
CA GLN A 74 -6.90 -14.38 5.57
C GLN A 74 -5.59 -15.15 5.36
N LYS A 75 -5.43 -15.77 4.19
CA LYS A 75 -4.18 -16.45 3.84
C LYS A 75 -3.02 -15.46 3.77
N LEU A 76 -3.23 -14.30 3.15
CA LEU A 76 -2.24 -13.23 3.07
C LEU A 76 -1.80 -12.75 4.46
N ARG A 77 -2.76 -12.53 5.37
CA ARG A 77 -2.46 -12.20 6.77
C ARG A 77 -1.54 -13.24 7.41
N GLY A 78 -1.89 -14.52 7.31
CA GLY A 78 -1.04 -15.58 7.86
C GLY A 78 0.33 -15.69 7.19
N VAL A 79 0.45 -15.34 5.89
CA VAL A 79 1.75 -15.25 5.21
C VAL A 79 2.58 -14.12 5.77
N LEU A 80 1.99 -12.93 5.94
CA LEU A 80 2.66 -11.77 6.53
C LEU A 80 3.11 -12.05 7.95
N GLU A 81 2.23 -12.57 8.80
CA GLU A 81 2.54 -12.96 10.18
C GLU A 81 3.74 -13.91 10.27
N ARG A 82 3.86 -14.86 9.34
CA ARG A 82 5.03 -15.76 9.29
C ARG A 82 6.28 -15.05 8.75
N LEU A 83 6.15 -14.27 7.69
CA LEU A 83 7.28 -13.58 7.06
C LEU A 83 7.91 -12.55 8.00
N THR A 84 7.08 -11.88 8.80
CA THR A 84 7.51 -10.84 9.73
C THR A 84 7.72 -11.35 11.15
N GLU A 85 7.59 -12.66 11.39
CA GLU A 85 7.64 -13.26 12.72
C GLU A 85 6.71 -12.57 13.73
N ASN A 86 5.54 -12.11 13.26
CA ASN A 86 4.56 -11.30 14.01
C ASN A 86 5.06 -9.95 14.54
N GLN A 87 6.19 -9.43 14.07
CA GLN A 87 6.72 -8.15 14.55
C GLN A 87 5.97 -6.93 13.99
N PHE A 88 5.31 -7.09 12.84
CA PHE A 88 4.62 -6.01 12.14
C PHE A 88 3.14 -6.36 11.92
N SER A 89 2.30 -6.01 12.90
CA SER A 89 0.86 -6.32 12.86
C SER A 89 0.10 -5.38 11.93
N ILE A 90 -0.68 -5.96 11.01
CA ILE A 90 -1.71 -5.27 10.21
C ILE A 90 -3.12 -5.53 10.76
N ALA A 91 -3.23 -5.98 12.02
CA ALA A 91 -4.49 -6.32 12.65
C ALA A 91 -4.71 -5.51 13.93
N THR A 92 -5.97 -5.16 14.19
CA THR A 92 -6.44 -4.48 15.39
C THR A 92 -7.68 -5.20 15.93
N GLU A 93 -7.94 -5.10 17.23
CA GLU A 93 -9.09 -5.78 17.86
C GLU A 93 -10.42 -5.06 17.61
N SER A 94 -10.39 -3.75 17.35
CA SER A 94 -11.58 -2.93 17.23
C SER A 94 -11.47 -1.88 16.13
N ASP A 95 -12.61 -1.40 15.64
CA ASP A 95 -12.66 -0.27 14.69
C ASP A 95 -12.22 1.06 15.32
N ALA A 96 -12.17 1.14 16.66
CA ALA A 96 -11.76 2.34 17.39
C ALA A 96 -10.23 2.51 17.43
N THR A 97 -9.48 1.44 17.19
CA THR A 97 -8.02 1.41 17.26
C THR A 97 -7.44 1.08 15.89
N ALA A 98 -6.46 1.85 15.42
CA ALA A 98 -5.70 1.50 14.22
C ALA A 98 -4.72 0.34 14.51
N PRO A 99 -4.40 -0.50 13.51
CA PRO A 99 -3.24 -1.39 13.62
C PRO A 99 -1.94 -0.59 13.58
N ASP A 100 -0.83 -1.22 13.92
CA ASP A 100 0.49 -0.58 13.86
C ASP A 100 0.94 -0.31 12.41
N TYR A 101 0.66 -1.26 11.52
CA TYR A 101 1.05 -1.20 10.12
C TYR A 101 -0.13 -1.35 9.16
N LEU A 102 0.07 -0.83 7.95
CA LEU A 102 -0.78 -1.02 6.79
C LEU A 102 0.00 -1.76 5.71
N LEU A 103 -0.57 -2.81 5.14
CA LEU A 103 -0.04 -3.40 3.92
C LEU A 103 -0.43 -2.54 2.72
N VAL A 104 0.54 -1.88 2.11
CA VAL A 104 0.39 -1.12 0.87
C VAL A 104 0.75 -2.00 -0.32
N HIS A 105 -0.13 -2.03 -1.31
CA HIS A 105 0.00 -2.82 -2.53
C HIS A 105 -0.04 -1.90 -3.75
N ASP A 106 0.97 -2.00 -4.61
CA ASP A 106 0.96 -1.40 -5.94
C ASP A 106 0.37 -2.38 -6.95
N ARG A 107 -0.81 -2.08 -7.47
CA ARG A 107 -1.45 -2.92 -8.48
C ARG A 107 -0.72 -2.95 -9.82
N HIS A 108 0.20 -2.01 -10.07
CA HIS A 108 0.88 -1.88 -11.35
C HIS A 108 1.86 -3.04 -11.57
N ASP A 109 2.63 -3.41 -10.56
CA ASP A 109 3.65 -4.46 -10.63
C ASP A 109 3.50 -5.52 -9.51
N GLY A 110 2.51 -5.36 -8.63
CA GLY A 110 2.21 -6.26 -7.52
C GLY A 110 3.11 -6.03 -6.30
N ALA A 111 3.97 -5.01 -6.29
CA ALA A 111 4.86 -4.73 -5.17
C ALA A 111 4.08 -4.44 -3.87
N CYS A 112 4.68 -4.83 -2.75
CA CYS A 112 4.07 -4.79 -1.44
C CYS A 112 5.02 -4.18 -0.41
N TRP A 113 4.49 -3.33 0.46
CA TRP A 113 5.23 -2.72 1.56
C TRP A 113 4.40 -2.73 2.83
N LEU A 114 5.06 -2.82 3.98
CA LEU A 114 4.45 -2.45 5.26
C LEU A 114 4.84 -1.01 5.57
N TRP A 115 3.85 -0.17 5.81
CA TRP A 115 4.03 1.20 6.27
C TRP A 115 3.44 1.33 7.66
N GLY A 116 4.00 2.20 8.51
CA GLY A 116 3.29 2.69 9.69
C GLY A 116 1.89 3.18 9.28
N PHE A 117 0.86 2.77 10.02
CA PHE A 117 -0.53 2.85 9.55
C PHE A 117 -0.94 4.24 9.08
N GLU A 118 -0.66 5.29 9.87
CA GLU A 118 -1.05 6.66 9.52
C GLU A 118 -0.34 7.18 8.27
N GLN A 119 0.94 6.82 8.07
CA GLN A 119 1.67 7.22 6.87
C GLN A 119 1.15 6.46 5.65
N GLY A 120 0.95 5.14 5.79
CA GLY A 120 0.45 4.30 4.71
C GLY A 120 -0.95 4.73 4.26
N ARG A 121 -1.82 5.06 5.22
CA ARG A 121 -3.16 5.59 4.95
C ARG A 121 -3.09 6.88 4.14
N ARG A 122 -2.29 7.86 4.58
CA ARG A 122 -2.10 9.13 3.85
C ARG A 122 -1.56 8.92 2.44
N PHE A 123 -0.65 7.96 2.26
CA PHE A 123 -0.11 7.61 0.95
C PHE A 123 -1.16 7.00 0.02
N VAL A 124 -1.95 6.04 0.50
CA VAL A 124 -3.04 5.42 -0.28
C VAL A 124 -4.18 6.40 -0.60
N GLU A 125 -4.41 7.37 0.29
CA GLU A 125 -5.38 8.45 0.10
C GLU A 125 -4.91 9.47 -0.95
N ALA A 126 -3.60 9.71 -1.05
CA ALA A 126 -3.03 10.60 -2.04
C ALA A 126 -3.31 10.05 -3.45
N CYS A 127 -4.04 10.82 -4.27
CA CYS A 127 -4.55 10.35 -5.55
C CYS A 127 -3.46 10.08 -6.61
N GLU A 128 -2.23 10.54 -6.38
CA GLU A 128 -1.04 10.29 -7.21
C GLU A 128 0.21 10.25 -6.33
N PRO A 129 1.26 9.51 -6.71
CA PRO A 129 2.56 9.65 -6.07
C PRO A 129 2.99 11.11 -6.21
N VAL A 130 3.09 11.83 -5.09
CA VAL A 130 3.72 13.14 -5.06
C VAL A 130 5.20 12.86 -5.31
N ALA A 131 5.61 12.84 -6.57
CA ALA A 131 7.01 13.00 -6.90
C ALA A 131 7.39 14.37 -6.34
N ILE A 132 8.02 14.38 -5.16
CA ILE A 132 8.70 15.56 -4.67
C ILE A 132 9.82 15.78 -5.69
N LYS A 133 9.58 16.68 -6.65
CA LYS A 133 10.62 17.19 -7.54
C LYS A 133 11.75 17.73 -6.65
N GLY A 134 12.83 16.98 -6.50
CA GLY A 134 13.97 17.39 -5.69
C GLY A 134 14.83 16.27 -5.12
N TRP A 135 14.36 15.01 -5.05
CA TRP A 135 15.24 13.90 -4.62
C TRP A 135 16.01 13.35 -5.83
N THR A 136 17.01 14.09 -6.29
CA THR A 136 18.08 13.52 -7.10
C THR A 136 18.92 12.63 -6.18
N VAL A 137 18.87 11.31 -6.41
CA VAL A 137 19.94 10.42 -5.95
C VAL A 137 21.16 10.86 -6.74
N GLU A 138 22.09 11.54 -6.07
CA GLU A 138 23.39 11.82 -6.65
C GLU A 138 24.04 10.47 -6.96
N ASP A 139 24.23 10.21 -8.26
CA ASP A 139 25.05 9.12 -8.75
C ASP A 139 26.46 9.28 -8.17
N SER A 140 26.68 8.62 -7.04
CA SER A 140 28.01 8.38 -6.49
C SER A 140 28.69 7.30 -7.30
N ALA A 141 29.14 7.66 -8.50
CA ALA A 141 30.19 6.94 -9.22
C ALA A 141 31.47 7.78 -9.13
N ALA A 142 32.31 7.37 -8.17
CA ALA A 142 33.62 7.91 -7.91
C ALA A 142 34.66 7.57 -9.01
N ASN A 143 35.77 8.32 -8.96
CA ASN A 143 37.09 8.17 -9.62
C ASN A 143 37.20 8.75 -11.03
N GLY A 144 38.08 9.72 -11.31
CA GLY A 144 39.24 10.24 -10.56
C GLY A 144 39.87 11.43 -11.30
N PRO A 145 41.00 11.98 -10.80
CA PRO A 145 41.37 13.38 -11.00
C PRO A 145 42.23 13.67 -12.24
N ASP A 146 42.10 14.92 -12.70
CA ASP A 146 42.99 15.77 -13.50
C ASP A 146 44.22 15.19 -14.19
N LYS A 147 44.40 15.54 -15.48
CA LYS A 147 45.68 16.00 -16.04
C LYS A 147 45.51 16.77 -17.36
N LYS A 148 45.71 18.09 -17.27
CA LYS A 148 46.56 18.99 -18.08
C LYS A 148 46.62 18.86 -19.62
N SER A 149 46.46 20.04 -20.25
CA SER A 149 47.38 20.69 -21.21
C SER A 149 47.11 20.65 -22.73
N ILE A 150 46.96 21.89 -23.26
CA ILE A 150 47.66 22.50 -24.42
C ILE A 150 47.04 22.43 -25.85
N GLU A 151 46.82 23.65 -26.38
CA GLU A 151 46.82 24.18 -27.76
C GLU A 151 46.05 23.50 -28.92
N SER A 152 45.27 24.32 -29.63
CA SER A 152 45.66 24.90 -30.93
C SER A 152 44.80 26.14 -31.25
#